data_AF-A0A0R3UKD3-F1
#
_entry.id   AF-A0A0R3UKD3-F1
#
_cell.length_a   1.000
_cell.length_b   1.000
_cell.length_c   1.000
_cell.angle_alpha   90.00
_cell.angle_beta   90.00
_cell.angle_gamma   90.00
#
_symmetry.space_group_name_H-M   'P 1'
#
loop_
_entity.id
_entity.type
_entity.pdbx_description
1 polymer ?
#
loop_
_entity_poly.entity_id
_entity_poly.type
_entity_poly.pdbx_seq_one_letter_code
_entity_poly.pdbx_strand_id
1 'polypeptide(L)'
;RFEWVELLEPSSQKVIFANLESGEILVGGNFIVDVHCLKPLANEQWWELFDVNTQRHYYHNVRTGRTEWNRPSTGDVIPLSNLQVRSLAFTSSASLHFFDSKIDGFDTWCVFS
;
A
#
# COMPACT_ATOMS: atom_id res chain seq x y z
N ARG A 1 16.69 5.36 -7.73
CA ARG A 1 15.25 5.02 -7.60
C ARG A 1 14.95 5.07 -6.11
N PHE A 2 13.82 5.62 -5.67
CA PHE A 2 13.45 5.56 -4.26
C PHE A 2 13.07 4.12 -3.90
N GLU A 3 13.71 3.57 -2.88
CA GLU A 3 13.48 2.21 -2.39
C GLU A 3 12.37 2.20 -1.34
N TRP A 4 12.31 3.25 -0.52
CA TRP A 4 11.34 3.43 0.54
C TRP A 4 10.27 4.43 0.15
N VAL A 5 9.04 4.18 0.56
CA VAL A 5 7.91 5.09 0.38
C VAL A 5 7.19 5.29 1.71
N GLU A 6 6.79 6.52 2.00
CA GLU A 6 5.86 6.80 3.08
C GLU A 6 4.42 6.54 2.62
N LEU A 7 3.70 5.76 3.41
CA LEU A 7 2.32 5.36 3.18
C LEU A 7 1.48 5.68 4.41
N LEU A 8 0.17 5.84 4.23
CA LEU A 8 -0.77 5.88 5.34
C LEU A 8 -1.33 4.48 5.59
N GLU A 9 -1.27 4.01 6.82
CA GLU A 9 -2.03 2.84 7.23
C GLU A 9 -3.54 3.16 7.10
N PRO A 10 -4.34 2.39 6.35
CA PRO A 10 -5.73 2.74 6.07
C PRO A 10 -6.59 2.88 7.33
N SER A 11 -6.36 2.01 8.33
CA SER A 11 -7.16 1.95 9.55
C SER A 11 -6.81 3.06 10.55
N SER A 12 -5.54 3.25 10.89
CA SER A 12 -5.14 4.26 11.89
C SER A 12 -4.70 5.60 11.30
N GLN A 13 -4.55 5.70 9.98
CA GLN A 13 -3.98 6.86 9.28
C GLN A 13 -2.58 7.23 9.78
N LYS A 14 -1.85 6.28 10.37
CA LYS A 14 -0.45 6.44 10.77
C LYS A 14 0.46 6.32 9.56
N VAL A 15 1.54 7.10 9.56
CA VAL A 15 2.58 6.97 8.55
C VAL A 15 3.39 5.70 8.82
N ILE A 16 3.51 4.88 7.78
CA ILE A 16 4.38 3.70 7.72
C ILE A 16 5.34 3.85 6.54
N PHE A 17 6.48 3.16 6.61
CA PHE A 17 7.47 3.13 5.56
C PHE A 17 7.45 1.76 4.90
N ALA A 18 7.30 1.71 3.59
CA ALA A 18 7.34 0.47 2.82
C ALA A 18 8.53 0.47 1.87
N ASN A 19 9.30 -0.61 1.86
CA ASN A 19 10.31 -0.83 0.85
C ASN A 19 9.69 -1.55 -0.34
N LEU A 20 9.64 -0.91 -1.51
CA LEU A 20 9.02 -1.47 -2.71
C LEU A 20 9.83 -2.63 -3.32
N GLU A 21 11.13 -2.71 -3.00
CA GLU A 21 12.04 -3.72 -3.53
C GLU A 21 12.16 -4.96 -2.64
N SER A 22 12.17 -4.82 -1.31
CA SER A 22 12.20 -5.94 -0.36
C SER A 22 10.80 -6.38 0.08
N GLY A 23 9.86 -5.44 0.17
CA GLY A 23 8.51 -5.65 0.73
C GLY A 23 8.44 -5.49 2.25
N GLU A 24 9.50 -4.99 2.87
CA GLU A 24 9.52 -4.68 4.30
C GLU A 24 8.63 -3.48 4.62
N ILE A 25 7.93 -3.54 5.76
CA ILE A 25 7.08 -2.48 6.29
C ILE A 25 7.59 -2.09 7.68
N LEU A 26 7.73 -0.79 7.93
CA LEU A 26 8.14 -0.23 9.22
C LEU A 26 7.09 0.78 9.70
N VAL A 27 6.71 0.69 10.97
CA VAL A 27 5.84 1.67 11.63
C VAL A 27 6.73 2.70 12.33
N GLY A 28 6.49 3.99 12.11
CA GLY A 28 7.40 5.06 12.55
C GLY A 28 7.82 4.99 14.02
N GLY A 29 9.10 5.25 14.30
CA GLY A 29 9.61 5.44 15.67
C GLY A 29 11.09 5.13 15.92
N ASN A 30 11.79 4.43 15.02
CA ASN A 30 13.09 3.84 15.37
C ASN A 30 14.07 3.62 14.20
N PHE A 31 13.78 4.10 12.99
CA PHE A 31 14.68 3.94 11.83
C PHE A 31 15.17 5.28 11.27
N ILE A 32 16.47 5.34 10.97
CA ILE A 32 17.04 6.35 10.07
C ILE A 32 16.89 5.79 8.66
N VAL A 33 15.77 6.07 8.01
CA VAL A 33 15.67 5.83 6.56
C VAL A 33 16.52 6.88 5.87
N ASP A 34 17.37 6.46 4.93
CA ASP A 34 18.10 7.43 4.10
C ASP A 34 17.09 8.26 3.30
N VAL A 35 17.05 9.56 3.59
CA VAL A 35 16.14 10.51 2.94
C VAL A 35 16.34 10.58 1.43
N HIS A 36 17.51 10.18 0.91
CA HIS A 36 17.76 10.11 -0.54
C HIS A 36 17.06 8.92 -1.21
N CYS A 37 16.74 7.88 -0.43
CA CYS A 37 16.03 6.68 -0.89
C CYS A 37 14.52 6.70 -0.53
N LEU A 38 14.05 7.76 0.13
CA LEU A 38 12.68 7.91 0.59
C LEU A 38 11.83 8.76 -0.37
N LYS A 39 10.70 8.22 -0.79
CA LYS A 39 9.62 8.99 -1.41
C LYS A 39 8.64 9.42 -0.31
N PRO A 40 8.49 10.72 -0.03
CA PRO A 40 7.60 11.20 1.02
C PRO A 40 6.13 11.02 0.65
N LEU A 41 5.26 11.11 1.66
CA LEU A 41 3.82 10.99 1.48
C LEU A 41 3.28 12.22 0.72
N ALA A 42 2.89 12.02 -0.54
CA ALA A 42 2.31 13.08 -1.36
C ALA A 42 0.89 13.44 -0.92
N ASN A 43 0.49 14.69 -1.20
CA ASN A 43 -0.90 15.17 -1.01
C ASN A 43 -1.91 14.37 -1.83
N GLU A 44 -1.50 13.93 -3.01
CA GLU A 44 -2.28 13.07 -3.87
C GLU A 44 -1.45 11.81 -4.15
N GLN A 45 -1.64 10.79 -3.31
CA GLN A 45 -0.97 9.50 -3.45
C GLN A 45 -2.00 8.42 -3.78
N TRP A 46 -1.70 7.67 -4.82
CA TRP A 46 -2.53 6.58 -5.33
C TRP A 46 -1.78 5.28 -5.22
N TRP A 47 -2.44 4.26 -4.71
CA TRP A 47 -1.89 2.92 -4.62
C TRP A 47 -2.37 2.13 -5.83
N GLU A 48 -1.44 1.69 -6.66
CA GLU A 48 -1.73 0.73 -7.72
C GLU A 48 -1.69 -0.67 -7.12
N LEU A 49 -2.83 -1.34 -7.20
CA LEU A 49 -3.11 -2.65 -6.64
C LEU A 49 -3.60 -3.55 -7.76
N PHE A 50 -3.45 -4.86 -7.62
CA PHE A 50 -3.94 -5.85 -8.56
C PHE A 50 -5.17 -6.55 -7.98
N ASP A 51 -6.29 -6.47 -8.69
CA ASP A 51 -7.49 -7.23 -8.37
C ASP A 51 -7.44 -8.57 -9.11
N VAL A 52 -7.36 -9.65 -8.34
CA VAL A 52 -7.28 -11.02 -8.86
C VAL A 52 -8.61 -11.45 -9.49
N ASN A 53 -9.75 -10.92 -9.04
CA ASN A 53 -11.06 -11.30 -9.57
C ASN A 53 -11.26 -10.82 -11.00
N THR A 54 -10.87 -9.57 -11.25
CA THR A 54 -10.98 -8.95 -12.59
C THR A 54 -9.71 -9.05 -13.41
N GLN A 55 -8.62 -9.57 -12.84
CA GLN A 55 -7.29 -9.67 -13.43
C GLN A 55 -6.78 -8.31 -13.95
N ARG A 56 -7.01 -7.25 -13.17
CA ARG A 56 -6.72 -5.87 -13.57
C ARG A 56 -6.15 -5.06 -12.42
N HIS A 57 -5.36 -4.05 -12.78
CA HIS A 57 -4.92 -3.04 -11.82
C HIS A 57 -6.06 -2.08 -11.48
N TYR A 58 -6.10 -1.66 -10.22
CA TYR A 58 -6.94 -0.59 -9.74
C TYR A 58 -6.12 0.36 -8.87
N TYR A 59 -6.62 1.58 -8.73
CA TYR A 59 -5.92 2.70 -8.09
C TYR A 59 -6.75 3.18 -6.92
N HIS A 60 -6.16 3.20 -5.73
CA HIS A 60 -6.84 3.64 -4.51
C HIS A 60 -6.14 4.85 -3.90
N ASN A 61 -6.88 5.92 -3.68
CA ASN A 61 -6.38 7.10 -2.96
C ASN A 61 -6.76 6.97 -1.49
N VAL A 62 -5.75 6.69 -0.64
CA VAL A 62 -5.96 6.46 0.79
C VAL A 62 -6.42 7.71 1.54
N ARG A 63 -6.06 8.89 1.05
CA ARG A 63 -6.46 10.16 1.71
C ARG A 63 -7.92 10.50 1.44
N THR A 64 -8.42 10.22 0.25
CA THR A 64 -9.81 10.51 -0.13
C THR A 64 -10.74 9.29 -0.08
N GLY A 65 -10.19 8.10 0.12
CA GLY A 65 -10.92 6.82 0.05
C GLY A 65 -11.42 6.46 -1.36
N ARG A 66 -10.93 7.13 -2.41
CA ARG A 66 -11.45 6.94 -3.78
C ARG A 66 -10.79 5.74 -4.46
N THR A 67 -11.56 5.04 -5.28
CA THR A 67 -11.05 3.90 -6.06
C THR A 67 -11.39 4.07 -7.53
N GLU A 68 -10.41 3.88 -8.39
CA GLU A 68 -10.53 4.04 -9.84
C GLU A 68 -9.88 2.85 -10.58
N TRP A 69 -10.43 2.51 -11.74
CA TRP A 69 -9.86 1.47 -12.60
C TRP A 69 -8.80 2.01 -13.57
N ASN A 70 -8.86 3.31 -13.85
CA ASN A 70 -7.92 3.97 -14.74
C ASN A 70 -6.78 4.58 -13.92
N ARG A 71 -5.59 4.60 -14.51
CA ARG A 71 -4.45 5.27 -13.90
C ARG A 71 -4.75 6.77 -13.76
N PRO A 72 -4.62 7.35 -12.56
CA PRO A 72 -4.87 8.77 -12.35
C PRO A 72 -3.86 9.60 -13.14
N SER A 73 -4.32 10.70 -13.73
CA SER A 73 -3.49 11.62 -14.50
C SER A 73 -2.61 12.52 -13.63
N THR A 74 -2.96 12.66 -12.36
CA THR A 74 -2.28 13.49 -11.36
C THR A 74 -1.95 12.69 -10.11
N GLY A 75 -0.97 13.17 -9.37
CA GLY A 75 -0.52 12.54 -8.13
C GLY A 75 0.48 11.40 -8.34
N ASP A 76 0.90 10.85 -7.21
CA ASP A 76 1.95 9.86 -7.11
C ASP A 76 1.37 8.45 -7.06
N VAL A 77 1.56 7.69 -8.14
CA VAL A 77 1.19 6.28 -8.18
C VAL A 77 2.30 5.41 -7.56
N ILE A 78 1.95 4.68 -6.51
CA ILE A 78 2.82 3.73 -5.82
C ILE A 78 2.42 2.31 -6.23
N PRO A 79 3.28 1.56 -6.94
CA PRO A 79 2.98 0.21 -7.42
C PRO A 79 3.09 -0.83 -6.30
N LEU A 80 2.05 -0.94 -5.48
CA LEU A 80 1.97 -1.88 -4.36
C LEU A 80 1.59 -3.30 -4.82
N SER A 81 1.15 -3.48 -6.06
CA SER A 81 0.87 -4.79 -6.65
C SER A 81 2.00 -5.80 -6.46
N ASN A 82 3.26 -5.35 -6.53
CA ASN A 82 4.41 -6.23 -6.31
C ASN A 82 4.57 -6.64 -4.84
N LEU A 83 4.15 -5.78 -3.90
CA LEU A 83 4.12 -6.10 -2.48
C LEU A 83 2.99 -7.06 -2.14
N GLN A 84 1.84 -6.93 -2.81
CA GLN A 84 0.70 -7.87 -2.66
C GLN A 84 1.11 -9.31 -2.95
N VAL A 85 1.81 -9.53 -4.07
CA VAL A 85 2.25 -10.88 -4.49
C VAL A 85 3.21 -11.50 -3.47
N ARG A 86 4.06 -10.70 -2.81
CA ARG A 86 5.04 -11.19 -1.83
C ARG A 86 4.42 -11.49 -0.47
N SER A 87 3.45 -10.69 -0.04
CA SER A 87 2.67 -10.96 1.18
C SER A 87 1.92 -12.30 1.08
N LEU A 88 1.34 -12.59 -0.09
CA LEU A 88 0.64 -13.86 -0.36
C LEU A 88 1.59 -15.08 -0.39
N ALA A 89 2.89 -14.87 -0.66
CA ALA A 89 3.87 -15.94 -0.74
C ALA A 89 4.47 -16.35 0.63
N PHE A 90 4.18 -15.62 1.72
CA PHE A 90 4.83 -15.78 3.02
C PHE A 90 3.84 -15.98 4.18
N THR A 91 2.76 -16.74 3.96
CA THR A 91 1.80 -17.06 5.02
C THR A 91 2.40 -18.05 6.03
N SER A 92 3.11 -17.52 7.02
CA SER A 92 3.43 -18.20 8.28
C SER A 92 3.23 -17.22 9.44
N SER A 93 1.98 -17.26 9.93
CA SER A 93 1.46 -16.91 11.27
C SER A 93 1.61 -15.51 11.88
N ALA A 94 2.14 -14.48 11.20
CA ALA A 94 1.97 -13.10 11.67
C ALA A 94 2.19 -12.12 10.52
N SER A 95 1.22 -12.01 9.62
CA SER A 95 1.33 -11.09 8.49
C SER A 95 0.22 -10.06 8.60
N LEU A 96 0.61 -8.79 8.73
CA LEU A 96 -0.27 -7.65 8.59
C LEU A 96 -1.01 -7.81 7.25
N HIS A 97 -2.30 -8.13 7.32
CA HIS A 97 -3.18 -8.29 6.16
C HIS A 97 -3.48 -6.90 5.56
N PHE A 98 -2.47 -6.26 4.97
CA PHE A 98 -2.60 -4.96 4.29
C PHE A 98 -3.39 -5.06 2.97
N PHE A 99 -3.45 -6.25 2.40
CA PHE A 99 -3.97 -6.46 1.04
C PHE A 99 -4.74 -7.77 0.94
N ASP A 100 -5.84 -7.93 1.70
CA ASP A 100 -6.77 -9.00 1.33
C ASP A 100 -7.69 -8.53 0.22
N SER A 101 -7.91 -9.43 -0.74
CA SER A 101 -8.74 -9.23 -1.92
C SER A 101 -10.12 -8.73 -1.52
N LYS A 102 -10.65 -7.85 -2.38
CA LYS A 102 -12.04 -7.40 -2.35
C LYS A 102 -12.98 -8.62 -2.39
N ILE A 103 -13.42 -9.09 -1.22
CA ILE A 103 -14.57 -9.98 -1.09
C ILE A 103 -15.80 -9.06 -0.90
N ASP A 104 -16.57 -8.94 -1.97
CA ASP A 104 -17.99 -8.56 -1.95
C ASP A 104 -18.39 -7.16 -1.45
N GLY A 105 -17.95 -6.13 -2.19
CA GLY A 105 -18.81 -4.97 -2.44
C GLY A 105 -19.13 -4.02 -1.27
N PHE A 106 -18.48 -4.17 -0.12
CA PHE A 106 -18.46 -3.17 0.95
C PHE A 106 -17.03 -2.91 1.40
N ASP A 107 -16.65 -1.63 1.49
CA ASP A 107 -15.36 -1.14 1.97
C ASP A 107 -15.16 -1.43 3.47
N THR A 108 -14.96 -2.70 3.84
CA THR A 108 -14.63 -3.09 5.22
C THR A 108 -13.22 -3.64 5.29
N TRP A 109 -12.28 -2.71 5.44
CA TRP A 109 -10.92 -2.98 5.91
C TRP A 109 -10.96 -3.28 7.41
N CYS A 110 -11.14 -4.55 7.78
CA CYS A 110 -11.08 -4.98 9.18
C CYS A 110 -9.68 -5.50 9.51
N VAL A 111 -8.93 -4.74 10.30
CA VAL A 111 -7.83 -5.29 11.11
C VAL A 111 -8.42 -5.59 12.48
N PHE A 112 -8.66 -6.86 12.82
CA PHE A 112 -8.77 -7.26 14.21
C PHE A 112 -7.38 -7.71 14.70
N SER A 113 -6.98 -7.17 15.85
CA SER A 113 -5.92 -7.71 16.71
C SER A 113 -6.15 -9.18 17.05
#